data_AF-A0A9E3RR92-F1
#
_entry.id   AF-A0A9E3RR92-F1
#
_cell.length_a   1.000
_cell.length_b   1.000
_cell.length_c   1.000
_cell.angle_alpha   90.00
_cell.angle_beta   90.00
_cell.angle_gamma   90.00
#
_symmetry.space_group_name_H-M   'P 1'
#
loop_
_entity.id
_entity.type
_entity.pdbx_description
1 polymer ?
#
loop_
_entity_poly.entity_id
_entity_poly.type
_entity_poly.pdbx_seq_one_letter_code
_entity_poly.pdbx_strand_id
1 'polypeptide(L)' 'MSDESRPGFYKDQFGEWQKDRRRSPDRRGGHGHQSLSHHDRRTMKRRKSDHDILERETKMQIEEALEEFAAEHEGQV' A
#
# COMPACT_ATOMS: atom_id res chain seq x y z
N MET A 1 -44.46 27.52 -16.22
CA MET A 1 -43.86 26.49 -15.37
C MET A 1 -42.36 26.57 -15.59
N SER A 2 -41.60 26.88 -14.54
CA SER A 2 -40.14 26.90 -14.63
C SER A 2 -39.67 25.46 -14.76
N ASP A 3 -39.17 25.08 -15.93
CA ASP A 3 -38.45 23.83 -16.10
C ASP A 3 -37.18 23.90 -15.25
N GLU A 4 -37.28 23.48 -13.99
CA GLU A 4 -36.15 23.31 -13.09
C GLU A 4 -35.26 22.20 -13.63
N SER A 5 -34.36 22.55 -14.56
CA SER A 5 -33.29 21.67 -14.97
C SER A 5 -32.21 21.70 -13.89
N ARG A 6 -31.96 20.56 -13.24
CA ARG A 6 -30.87 20.38 -12.27
C ARG A 6 -29.71 19.65 -12.96
N PRO A 7 -28.61 20.35 -13.32
CA PRO A 7 -27.48 19.71 -13.98
C PRO A 7 -26.92 18.56 -13.12
N GLY A 8 -26.78 17.37 -13.72
CA GLY A 8 -26.28 16.17 -13.04
C GLY A 8 -27.36 15.35 -12.31
N PHE A 9 -28.65 15.68 -12.51
CA PHE A 9 -29.78 14.91 -12.01
C PHE A 9 -30.77 14.63 -13.15
N TYR A 10 -31.50 13.52 -13.04
CA TYR A 10 -32.64 13.18 -13.90
C TYR A 10 -33.89 12.99 -13.05
N LYS A 11 -35.06 13.24 -13.64
CA LYS A 11 -36.34 13.02 -12.97
C LYS A 11 -36.80 11.58 -13.25
N ASP A 12 -37.10 10.83 -12.21
CA ASP A 12 -37.63 9.47 -12.36
C ASP A 12 -39.12 9.47 -12.68
N GLN A 13 -39.68 8.28 -12.93
CA GLN A 13 -41.10 8.10 -13.26
C GLN A 13 -42.07 8.53 -12.15
N PHE A 14 -41.58 8.71 -10.92
CA PHE A 14 -42.36 9.17 -9.77
C PHE A 14 -42.20 10.67 -9.54
N GLY A 15 -41.38 11.34 -10.36
CA GLY A 15 -41.13 12.77 -10.28
C GLY A 15 -40.00 13.15 -9.32
N GLU A 16 -39.28 12.19 -8.75
CA GLU A 16 -38.18 12.43 -7.82
C GLU A 16 -36.87 12.67 -8.57
N TRP A 17 -36.02 13.51 -7.98
CA TRP A 17 -34.72 13.85 -8.56
C TRP A 17 -33.66 12.84 -8.17
N GLN A 18 -33.18 12.08 -9.15
CA GLN A 18 -32.12 11.09 -8.98
C GLN A 18 -30.80 11.60 -9.54
N LYS A 19 -29.70 11.31 -8.84
CA LYS A 19 -28.36 11.73 -9.27
C LYS A 19 -27.96 10.94 -10.52
N ASP A 20 -27.64 11.64 -11.61
CA ASP A 20 -27.12 11.04 -12.83
C ASP A 20 -25.66 10.62 -12.61
N ARG A 21 -25.45 9.32 -12.40
CA ARG A 21 -24.12 8.73 -12.21
C ARG A 21 -23.37 8.54 -13.53
N ARG A 22 -24.03 8.66 -14.69
CA ARG A 22 -23.43 8.51 -16.02
C ARG A 22 -22.69 9.78 -16.45
N ARG A 23 -23.16 10.94 -15.98
CA ARG A 23 -22.48 12.23 -16.08
C ARG A 23 -21.49 12.51 -14.96
N SER A 24 -21.08 11.48 -14.19
CA SER A 24 -19.98 11.69 -13.25
C SER A 24 -18.73 12.03 -14.08
N PRO A 25 -18.03 13.15 -13.81
CA PRO A 25 -16.70 13.35 -14.39
C PRO A 25 -15.89 12.10 -14.07
N ASP A 26 -15.17 11.60 -15.08
CA ASP A 26 -14.36 10.41 -14.94
C ASP A 26 -13.47 10.58 -13.71
N ARG A 27 -13.75 9.80 -12.66
CA ARG A 27 -12.97 9.85 -11.42
C ARG A 27 -11.53 9.41 -11.65
N ARG A 28 -11.23 8.81 -12.81
CA ARG A 28 -9.86 8.48 -13.23
C ARG A 28 -9.07 9.68 -13.75
N GLY A 29 -9.74 10.76 -14.17
CA GLY A 29 -9.10 11.95 -14.75
C GLY A 29 -8.93 13.14 -13.81
N GLY A 30 -9.43 13.07 -12.58
CA GLY A 30 -9.58 14.21 -11.68
C GLY A 30 -8.50 14.38 -10.59
N HIS A 31 -7.43 13.59 -10.58
CA HIS A 31 -6.31 13.82 -9.66
C HIS A 31 -5.25 14.70 -10.31
N GLY A 32 -5.62 15.96 -10.51
CA GLY A 32 -4.66 17.04 -10.53
C GLY A 32 -3.94 17.10 -9.18
N HIS A 33 -2.66 16.78 -9.17
CA HIS A 33 -1.64 17.53 -8.45
C HIS A 33 -1.77 17.70 -6.93
N GLN A 34 -2.20 16.70 -6.14
CA GLN A 34 -1.92 16.69 -4.68
C GLN A 34 -1.65 15.28 -4.13
N SER A 35 -0.52 15.16 -3.43
CA SER A 35 0.02 14.00 -2.68
C SER A 35 0.86 12.97 -3.44
N LEU A 36 2.07 13.40 -3.81
CA LEU A 36 3.26 12.57 -3.63
C LEU A 36 3.32 12.09 -2.15
N SER A 37 2.79 10.91 -1.79
CA SER A 37 3.09 10.29 -0.48
C SER A 37 2.70 8.81 -0.28
N HIS A 38 2.12 8.13 -1.28
CA HIS A 38 1.68 6.73 -1.07
C HIS A 38 2.45 5.66 -1.84
N HIS A 39 3.36 6.06 -2.72
CA HIS A 39 4.28 5.09 -3.33
C HIS A 39 5.35 4.57 -2.34
N ASP A 40 5.59 5.26 -1.21
CA ASP A 40 6.73 4.93 -0.36
C ASP A 40 6.42 4.00 0.84
N ARG A 41 5.14 3.77 1.18
CA ARG A 41 4.82 2.87 2.31
C ARG A 41 5.11 1.40 1.99
N ARG A 42 5.01 1.00 0.73
CA ARG A 42 5.26 -0.38 0.28
C ARG A 42 6.75 -0.70 0.19
N THR A 43 7.56 0.27 -0.23
CA THR A 43 9.02 0.21 -0.22
C THR A 43 9.59 0.27 1.20
N MET A 44 9.07 1.15 2.06
CA MET A 44 9.51 1.27 3.46
C MET A 44 9.23 0.01 4.30
N LYS A 45 8.02 -0.56 4.19
CA LYS A 45 7.67 -1.77 4.96
C LYS A 45 8.45 -3.00 4.51
N ARG A 46 8.77 -3.12 3.22
CA ARG A 46 9.68 -4.16 2.70
C ARG A 46 11.08 -4.00 3.27
N ARG A 47 11.66 -2.79 3.22
CA ARG A 47 13.01 -2.56 3.76
C ARG A 47 13.13 -2.93 5.24
N LYS A 48 12.12 -2.61 6.06
CA LYS A 48 12.14 -2.97 7.48
C LYS A 48 12.04 -4.49 7.67
N SER A 49 11.10 -5.16 7.00
CA SER A 49 10.99 -6.62 7.10
C SER A 49 12.23 -7.33 6.58
N ASP A 50 12.79 -6.86 5.47
CA ASP A 50 13.97 -7.44 4.83
C ASP A 50 15.22 -7.22 5.72
N HIS A 51 15.33 -6.06 6.38
CA HIS A 51 16.37 -5.79 7.37
C HIS A 51 16.25 -6.70 8.59
N ASP A 52 15.05 -6.84 9.16
CA ASP A 52 14.82 -7.69 10.34
C ASP A 52 15.10 -9.17 10.02
N ILE A 53 14.79 -9.62 8.80
CA ILE A 53 15.12 -10.97 8.30
C ILE A 53 16.64 -11.11 8.17
N LEU A 54 17.30 -10.17 7.49
CA LEU A 54 18.76 -10.20 7.28
C LEU A 54 19.52 -10.18 8.60
N GLU A 55 19.08 -9.40 9.58
CA GLU A 55 19.69 -9.35 10.92
C GLU A 55 19.55 -10.69 11.66
N ARG A 56 18.39 -11.34 11.55
CA ARG A 56 18.19 -12.68 12.14
C ARG A 56 19.07 -13.72 11.46
N GLU A 57 19.10 -13.73 10.12
CA GLU A 57 19.89 -14.68 9.34
C GLU A 57 21.39 -14.53 9.62
N THR A 58 21.90 -13.30 9.68
CA THR A 58 23.31 -13.03 10.00
C THR A 58 23.68 -13.44 11.42
N LYS A 59 22.80 -13.22 12.41
CA LYS A 59 23.02 -13.70 13.78
C LYS A 59 23.15 -15.23 13.84
N MET A 60 22.24 -15.95 13.17
CA MET A 60 22.30 -17.41 13.12
C MET A 60 23.59 -17.92 12.45
N GLN A 61 24.00 -17.29 11.34
CA GLN A 61 25.26 -17.66 10.66
C GLN A 61 26.49 -17.47 11.55
N ILE A 62 26.51 -16.40 12.35
CA ILE A 62 27.60 -16.16 13.30
C ILE A 62 27.59 -17.21 14.41
N GLU A 63 26.43 -17.53 14.98
CA GLU A 63 26.30 -18.56 16.01
C GLU A 63 26.75 -19.93 15.48
N GLU A 64 26.30 -20.33 14.30
CA GLU A 64 26.72 -21.58 13.64
C GLU A 64 28.23 -21.62 13.39
N ALA A 65 28.82 -20.53 12.89
CA ALA A 65 30.26 -20.46 12.66
C ALA A 65 31.07 -20.52 13.97
N LEU A 66 30.55 -19.94 15.06
CA LEU A 66 31.18 -20.02 16.38
C LEU A 66 31.07 -21.43 16.97
N GLU A 67 29.93 -22.10 16.79
CA GLU A 67 29.72 -23.49 17.21
C GLU A 67 30.61 -24.45 16.40
N GLU A 68 30.75 -24.26 15.08
CA GLU A 68 31.65 -25.03 14.23
C GLU A 68 33.11 -24.81 14.65
N PHE A 69 33.52 -23.55 14.82
CA PHE A 69 34.85 -23.21 15.32
C PHE A 69 35.13 -23.83 16.70
N ALA A 70 34.16 -23.74 17.61
CA ALA A 70 34.25 -24.38 18.93
C ALA A 70 34.34 -25.90 18.78
N ALA A 71 33.52 -26.55 17.96
CA ALA A 71 33.58 -28.00 17.76
C ALA A 71 34.93 -28.46 17.16
N GLU A 72 35.50 -27.69 16.24
CA GLU A 72 36.82 -27.97 15.65
C GLU A 72 37.96 -27.78 16.66
N HIS A 73 37.81 -26.88 17.64
CA HIS A 73 38.86 -26.49 18.57
C HIS A 73 38.67 -26.94 20.03
N GLU A 74 37.48 -27.40 20.43
CA GLU A 74 37.16 -28.05 21.71
C GLU A 74 37.66 -29.50 21.77
N GLY A 75 38.23 -30.01 20.66
CA GLY A 75 39.11 -31.18 20.65
C GLY A 75 40.61 -30.87 20.84
N GLN A 76 40.99 -29.59 21.04
CA GLN A 76 42.37 -29.14 21.28
C GLN A 76 42.52 -28.42 22.63
N VAL A 77 42.16 -29.09 23.73
CA VAL A 77 42.78 -28.87 25.05
C VAL A 77 43.04 -30.21 25.72
#